data_AF-A0A1F8X8A9-F1
#
_entry.id   AF-A0A1F8X8A9-F1
#
_cell.length_a   1.000
_cell.length_b   1.000
_cell.length_c   1.000
_cell.angle_alpha   90.00
_cell.angle_beta   90.00
_cell.angle_gamma   90.00
#
_symmetry.space_group_name_H-M   'P 1'
#
loop_
_entity.id
_entity.type
_entity.pdbx_description
1 polymer ?
#
loop_
_entity_poly.entity_id
_entity_poly.type
_entity_poly.pdbx_seq_one_letter_code
_entity_poly.pdbx_strand_id
1 'polypeptide(L)' 'MYICLCKGVTDKAVKGLEQQNLGPEELACRLGIDKESCCGKCLRNIESLVALASGASASI' A
#
# COMPACT_ATOMS: atom_id res chain seq x y z
N MET A 1 -0.09 -10.32 5.89
CA MET A 1 0.95 -10.54 4.86
C MET A 1 1.87 -9.33 4.77
N TYR A 2 3.16 -9.52 4.44
CA TYR A 2 4.04 -8.40 4.10
C TYR A 2 3.78 -7.93 2.67
N ILE A 3 3.58 -6.62 2.52
CA ILE A 3 3.45 -5.92 1.24
C ILE A 3 4.82 -5.45 0.74
N CYS A 4 5.66 -4.93 1.64
CA CYS A 4 7.02 -4.52 1.34
C CYS A 4 7.99 -5.08 2.38
N LEU A 5 8.89 -5.95 1.94
CA LEU A 5 9.92 -6.51 2.80
C LEU A 5 11.02 -5.49 3.13
N CYS A 6 11.34 -4.57 2.22
CA CYS A 6 12.39 -3.56 2.44
C CYS A 6 12.07 -2.59 3.57
N LYS A 7 10.78 -2.31 3.80
CA LYS A 7 10.29 -1.35 4.79
C LYS A 7 9.44 -2.00 5.88
N GLY A 8 9.27 -3.32 5.86
CA GLY A 8 8.43 -4.04 6.81
C GLY A 8 6.94 -3.69 6.73
N VAL A 9 6.46 -3.16 5.60
CA VAL A 9 5.05 -2.78 5.44
C VAL A 9 4.18 -4.03 5.36
N THR A 10 3.14 -4.10 6.19
CA THR A 10 2.18 -5.21 6.24
C THR A 10 0.82 -4.80 5.69
N ASP A 11 -0.02 -5.77 5.35
CA ASP A 11 -1.41 -5.51 4.94
C ASP A 11 -2.20 -4.76 6.02
N LYS A 12 -1.90 -5.01 7.30
CA LYS A 12 -2.48 -4.28 8.43
C LYS A 12 -2.11 -2.79 8.40
N ALA A 13 -0.85 -2.48 8.06
CA ALA A 13 -0.40 -1.09 7.92
C ALA A 13 -1.10 -0.39 6.75
N VAL A 14 -1.33 -1.09 5.65
CA VAL A 14 -2.07 -0.56 4.49
C VAL A 14 -3.55 -0.35 4.84
N LYS A 15 -4.20 -1.33 5.47
CA LYS A 15 -5.59 -1.22 5.93
C LYS A 15 -5.77 -0.08 6.93
N GLY A 16 -4.83 0.14 7.84
CA GLY A 16 -4.88 1.29 8.76
C GLY A 16 -4.96 2.68 8.09
N LEU A 17 -4.76 2.78 6.78
CA LEU A 17 -4.93 4.00 5.98
C LEU A 17 -6.34 4.14 5.37
N GLU A 18 -7.27 3.24 5.68
CA GLU A 18 -8.59 3.07 5.05
C GLU A 18 -9.54 4.26 5.08
N GLN A 19 -9.37 5.15 6.05
CA GLN A 19 -10.19 6.35 6.15
C GLN A 19 -9.79 7.45 5.16
N GLN A 20 -8.76 7.20 4.35
CA GLN A 20 -8.20 8.19 3.45
C GLN A 20 -8.34 7.62 2.03
N ASN A 21 -9.14 8.27 1.18
CA ASN A 21 -9.25 7.93 -0.24
C ASN A 21 -7.93 8.31 -0.95
N LEU A 22 -6.88 7.55 -0.70
CA LEU A 22 -5.53 7.81 -1.20
C LEU A 22 -5.39 7.26 -2.61
N GLY A 23 -4.85 8.07 -3.52
CA GLY A 23 -4.37 7.60 -4.80
C GLY A 23 -3.09 6.75 -4.66
N PRO A 24 -2.66 6.05 -5.72
CA PRO A 24 -1.53 5.13 -5.69
C PRO A 24 -0.20 5.80 -5.31
N GLU A 25 0.09 7.01 -5.80
CA GLU A 25 1.32 7.74 -5.47
C GLU A 25 1.35 8.21 -4.01
N GLU A 26 0.24 8.76 -3.52
CA GLU A 26 0.11 9.20 -2.13
C GLU A 26 0.22 8.00 -1.16
N LEU A 27 -0.42 6.88 -1.50
CA LEU A 27 -0.31 5.65 -0.73
C LEU A 27 1.15 5.15 -0.68
N ALA A 28 1.84 5.13 -1.82
CA ALA A 28 3.24 4.72 -1.89
C ALA A 28 4.15 5.62 -1.06
N CYS A 29 3.96 6.94 -1.14
CA CYS A 29 4.71 7.93 -0.38
C CYS A 29 4.50 7.74 1.13
N ARG A 30 3.25 7.60 1.59
CA ARG A 30 2.94 7.38 3.01
C ARG A 30 3.50 6.08 3.59
N LEU A 31 3.52 5.03 2.78
CA LEU A 31 4.10 3.76 3.16
C LEU A 31 5.63 3.76 3.02
N GLY A 32 6.23 4.82 2.46
CA GLY A 32 7.67 4.94 2.19
C GLY A 32 8.19 3.90 1.20
N ILE A 33 7.33 3.45 0.27
CA ILE A 33 7.63 2.40 -0.72
C ILE A 33 7.73 2.92 -2.15
N ASP A 34 7.68 4.24 -2.34
CA ASP A 34 7.94 4.91 -3.61
C ASP A 34 9.35 4.56 -4.17
N LYS A 35 9.57 4.85 -5.46
CA LYS A 35 10.82 4.48 -6.15
C LYS A 35 12.03 5.28 -5.65
N GLU A 36 11.83 6.43 -5.03
CA GLU A 36 12.93 7.26 -4.53
C GLU A 36 13.40 6.75 -3.16
N SER A 37 12.49 6.21 -2.35
CA SER A 37 12.73 5.79 -0.97
C SER A 37 12.90 4.28 -0.79
N CYS A 38 12.63 3.48 -1.84
CA CYS A 38 12.59 2.01 -1.78
C CYS A 38 12.89 1.34 -3.12
N CYS A 39 12.98 0.00 -3.14
CA CYS A 39 13.27 -0.77 -4.35
C CYS A 39 12.16 -0.78 -5.41
N GLY A 40 10.98 -0.23 -5.11
CA GLY A 40 9.85 -0.07 -6.04
C GLY A 40 9.16 -1.37 -6.49
N LYS A 41 9.58 -2.57 -6.06
CA LYS A 41 8.97 -3.84 -6.47
C LYS A 41 7.49 -3.92 -6.10
N CYS A 42 7.11 -3.39 -4.94
CA CYS A 42 5.76 -3.40 -4.40
C CYS A 42 4.78 -2.55 -5.23
N LEU A 43 5.30 -1.54 -5.94
CA LEU A 43 4.49 -0.60 -6.73
C LEU A 43 3.86 -1.26 -7.95
N ARG A 44 4.35 -2.42 -8.39
CA ARG A 44 3.74 -3.19 -9.49
C ARG A 44 2.29 -3.58 -9.21
N ASN A 45 1.92 -3.71 -7.93
CA ASN A 45 0.57 -4.05 -7.48
C ASN A 45 -0.08 -2.89 -6.71
N ILE A 46 0.34 -1.64 -6.95
CA ILE A 46 -0.12 -0.48 -6.15
C ILE A 46 -1.63 -0.31 -6.20
N GLU A 47 -2.28 -0.63 -7.33
CA GLU A 47 -3.74 -0.59 -7.48
C GLU A 47 -4.44 -1.55 -6.50
N SER A 48 -3.91 -2.75 -6.33
CA SER A 48 -4.42 -3.70 -5.32
C SER A 48 -4.19 -3.20 -3.89
N LEU A 49 -3.11 -2.46 -3.66
CA LEU A 49 -2.84 -1.84 -2.36
C LEU A 49 -3.79 -0.68 -2.08
N VAL A 50 -4.16 0.11 -3.09
CA VAL A 50 -5.18 1.16 -2.97
C VAL A 50 -6.53 0.53 -2.65
N ALA A 51 -6.93 -0.54 -3.35
CA ALA A 51 -8.18 -1.25 -3.05
C ALA A 51 -8.20 -1.82 -1.62
N LEU A 52 -7.09 -2.42 -1.18
CA LEU A 52 -6.89 -2.88 0.19
C LEU A 52 -6.96 -1.74 1.21
N ALA A 53 -6.36 -0.60 0.88
CA ALA A 53 -6.40 0.60 1.72
C ALA A 53 -7.84 1.09 1.81
N SER A 54 -8.56 1.32 0.72
CA SER A 54 -9.93 1.86 0.71
C SER A 54 -11.01 0.99 1.39
N GLY A 55 -10.65 -0.11 2.04
CA GLY A 55 -11.63 -1.01 2.66
C GLY A 55 -12.52 -1.71 1.64
N ALA A 56 -12.18 -1.61 0.35
CA ALA A 56 -12.73 -2.44 -0.72
C ALA A 56 -12.16 -3.86 -0.60
N SER A 57 -12.36 -4.45 0.58
CA SER A 57 -12.28 -5.87 0.75
C SER A 57 -13.42 -6.43 -0.08
N ALA A 58 -13.10 -6.96 -1.26
CA ALA A 58 -13.95 -7.95 -1.89
C ALA A 58 -14.08 -9.09 -0.87
N SER A 59 -15.14 -9.04 -0.07
CA SER A 59 -15.63 -10.18 0.68
C SER A 59 -15.97 -11.24 -0.34
N ILE A 60 -15.15 -12.29 -0.39
CA ILE A 60 -15.46 -13.55 -1.04
C ILE A 60 -15.52 -14.58 0.07
#